data_AF-A0A3N8DIH8-F1
#
_entry.id   AF-A0A3N8DIH8-F1
#
_cell.length_a   1.000
_cell.length_b   1.000
_cell.length_c   1.000
_cell.angle_alpha   90.00
_cell.angle_beta   90.00
_cell.angle_gamma   90.00
#
_symmetry.space_group_name_H-M   'P 1'
#
loop_
_entity.id
_entity.type
_entity.pdbx_description
1 polymer ?
#
loop_
_entity_poly.entity_id
_entity_poly.type
_entity_poly.pdbx_seq_one_letter_code
_entity_poly.pdbx_strand_id
1 'polypeptide(L)'
;MYNGIYRRIKARDNWSVPTESGFCFDGGIATGSSTSTEEVSQSLALMPGRPALLVIQMRDSVNADQKSPLTKTLPELRAKMDQVSGGSYRILRQGKRTVAGMDAEEVLFALKEGEITSYRFYLLAPGDPSTLAKPHTAIQLLLGASSPDLKPEEATSPVDEAGALQTWDTLLNSLRLRPGAV
;
A
#
# COMPACT_ATOMS: atom_id res chain seq x y z
N MET A 1 3.10 -24.24 -21.41
CA MET A 1 3.81 -23.68 -20.24
C MET A 1 2.88 -23.37 -19.05
N TYR A 2 1.69 -23.99 -18.93
CA TYR A 2 0.69 -23.68 -17.87
C TYR A 2 0.18 -24.90 -17.08
N ASN A 3 0.65 -26.12 -17.36
CA ASN A 3 0.02 -27.35 -16.85
C ASN A 3 0.20 -27.58 -15.32
N GLY A 4 1.07 -26.82 -14.66
CA GLY A 4 1.34 -26.97 -13.22
C GLY A 4 0.46 -26.12 -12.30
N ILE A 5 0.06 -24.92 -12.72
CA ILE A 5 -0.61 -23.95 -11.82
C ILE A 5 -2.06 -24.35 -11.52
N TYR A 6 -2.80 -24.85 -12.52
CA TYR A 6 -4.20 -25.26 -12.34
C TYR A 6 -4.37 -26.36 -11.28
N ARG A 7 -3.39 -27.25 -11.15
CA ARG A 7 -3.42 -28.33 -10.13
C ARG A 7 -3.17 -27.82 -8.70
N ARG A 8 -2.70 -26.58 -8.57
CA ARG A 8 -2.32 -25.95 -7.31
C ARG A 8 -3.33 -24.89 -6.87
N ILE A 9 -4.31 -24.56 -7.72
CA ILE A 9 -5.38 -23.64 -7.36
C ILE A 9 -6.39 -24.39 -6.49
N LYS A 10 -6.63 -23.86 -5.29
CA LYS A 10 -7.72 -24.30 -4.41
C LYS A 10 -8.69 -23.16 -4.18
N ALA A 11 -9.98 -23.47 -4.25
CA ALA A 11 -11.02 -22.54 -3.84
C ALA A 11 -10.91 -22.26 -2.34
N ARG A 12 -11.17 -21.03 -1.95
CA ARG A 12 -11.08 -20.56 -0.57
C ARG A 12 -12.07 -19.42 -0.36
N ASP A 13 -12.75 -19.42 0.77
CA ASP A 13 -13.55 -18.27 1.20
C ASP A 13 -12.66 -17.06 1.49
N ASN A 14 -13.03 -15.88 0.99
CA ASN A 14 -12.20 -14.67 1.09
C ASN A 14 -11.85 -14.27 2.54
N TRP A 15 -12.71 -14.59 3.50
CA TRP A 15 -12.52 -14.28 4.93
C TRP A 15 -11.72 -15.35 5.67
N SER A 16 -11.48 -16.50 5.07
CA SER A 16 -10.66 -17.55 5.67
C SER A 16 -9.16 -17.31 5.42
N VAL A 17 -8.35 -17.29 6.48
CA VAL A 17 -6.88 -17.17 6.35
C VAL A 17 -6.27 -18.57 6.28
N PRO A 18 -5.70 -19.02 5.14
CA PRO A 18 -5.21 -20.39 5.01
C PRO A 18 -3.89 -20.58 5.76
N THR A 19 -3.62 -21.81 6.22
CA THR A 19 -2.36 -22.17 6.90
C THR A 19 -1.39 -22.93 6.02
N GLU A 20 -1.82 -23.37 4.83
CA GLU A 20 -0.95 -24.00 3.83
C GLU A 20 -0.13 -22.95 3.06
N SER A 21 1.00 -23.33 2.48
CA SER A 21 1.85 -22.43 1.72
C SER A 21 1.23 -22.03 0.39
N GLY A 22 1.52 -20.80 -0.05
CA GLY A 22 1.09 -20.27 -1.34
C GLY A 22 0.42 -18.91 -1.30
N PHE A 23 0.04 -18.45 -2.49
CA PHE A 23 -0.39 -17.07 -2.76
C PHE A 23 -1.92 -16.93 -2.79
N CYS A 24 -2.48 -16.09 -1.91
CA CYS A 24 -3.92 -15.84 -1.88
C CYS A 24 -4.35 -14.89 -3.00
N PHE A 25 -5.51 -15.18 -3.59
CA PHE A 25 -6.22 -14.27 -4.49
C PHE A 25 -7.73 -14.34 -4.22
N ASP A 26 -8.50 -13.54 -4.94
CA ASP A 26 -9.95 -13.50 -4.80
C ASP A 26 -10.59 -14.87 -5.08
N GLY A 27 -11.26 -15.44 -4.08
CA GLY A 27 -11.90 -16.75 -4.15
C GLY A 27 -10.96 -17.96 -4.08
N GLY A 28 -9.65 -17.78 -3.84
CA GLY A 28 -8.72 -18.91 -3.88
C GLY A 28 -7.32 -18.72 -3.29
N ILE A 29 -6.51 -19.75 -3.47
CA ILE A 29 -5.07 -19.80 -3.18
C ILE A 29 -4.35 -20.64 -4.23
N ALA A 30 -3.18 -20.18 -4.69
CA ALA A 30 -2.23 -20.96 -5.47
C ALA A 30 -1.20 -21.60 -4.52
N THR A 31 -1.38 -22.87 -4.18
CA THR A 31 -0.65 -23.54 -3.09
C THR A 31 0.77 -23.94 -3.48
N GLY A 32 1.71 -24.02 -2.54
CA GLY A 32 3.11 -24.45 -2.75
C GLY A 32 4.05 -23.36 -3.26
N SER A 33 5.32 -23.67 -3.52
CA SER A 33 6.32 -22.71 -4.02
C SER A 33 6.13 -22.40 -5.51
N SER A 34 6.02 -21.12 -5.89
CA SER A 34 5.90 -20.71 -7.29
C SER A 34 7.28 -20.50 -7.93
N THR A 35 7.41 -20.86 -9.21
CA THR A 35 8.52 -20.43 -10.07
C THR A 35 8.11 -19.29 -11.02
N SER A 36 6.84 -18.88 -10.95
CA SER A 36 6.25 -17.79 -11.72
C SER A 36 6.15 -16.55 -10.85
N THR A 37 6.24 -15.39 -11.48
CA THR A 37 6.12 -14.11 -10.79
C THR A 37 4.77 -13.96 -10.10
N GLU A 38 4.80 -13.59 -8.83
CA GLU A 38 3.61 -13.30 -8.05
C GLU A 38 3.47 -11.78 -7.88
N GLU A 39 2.29 -11.25 -8.22
CA GLU A 39 1.96 -9.83 -8.06
C GLU A 39 0.51 -9.69 -7.60
N VAL A 40 0.28 -8.74 -6.69
CA VAL A 40 -1.05 -8.34 -6.27
C VAL A 40 -1.12 -6.82 -6.12
N SER A 41 -2.22 -6.27 -6.64
CA SER A 41 -2.63 -4.88 -6.40
C SER A 41 -4.04 -4.90 -5.81
N GLN A 42 -4.20 -4.39 -4.60
CA GLN A 42 -5.48 -4.28 -3.90
C GLN A 42 -5.77 -2.82 -3.59
N SER A 43 -7.00 -2.41 -3.91
CA SER A 43 -7.51 -1.07 -3.65
C SER A 43 -8.75 -1.18 -2.79
N LEU A 44 -8.74 -0.56 -1.61
CA LEU A 44 -9.81 -0.62 -0.63
C LEU A 44 -10.38 0.78 -0.40
N ALA A 45 -11.64 0.97 -0.75
CA ALA A 45 -12.40 2.16 -0.37
C ALA A 45 -12.74 2.06 1.13
N LEU A 46 -12.17 2.97 1.93
CA LEU A 46 -12.31 2.95 3.38
C LEU A 46 -13.62 3.60 3.85
N MET A 47 -14.20 4.48 3.02
CA MET A 47 -15.44 5.17 3.33
C MET A 47 -16.24 5.41 2.05
N PRO A 48 -17.31 4.63 1.79
CA PRO A 48 -18.17 4.85 0.64
C PRO A 48 -18.71 6.28 0.56
N GLY A 49 -18.69 6.87 -0.64
CA GLY A 49 -19.14 8.25 -0.87
C GLY A 49 -18.12 9.33 -0.49
N ARG A 50 -16.96 8.98 0.08
CA ARG A 50 -15.88 9.93 0.38
C ARG A 50 -14.55 9.49 -0.24
N PRO A 51 -13.66 10.43 -0.60
CA PRO A 51 -12.33 10.07 -1.09
C PRO A 51 -11.47 9.51 0.05
N ALA A 52 -11.53 8.19 0.27
CA ALA A 52 -10.72 7.51 1.26
C ALA A 52 -10.29 6.16 0.71
N LEU A 53 -9.03 6.06 0.27
CA LEU A 53 -8.51 4.91 -0.46
C LEU A 53 -7.21 4.42 0.18
N LEU A 54 -7.16 3.11 0.40
CA LEU A 54 -5.95 2.37 0.68
C LEU A 54 -5.56 1.58 -0.56
N VAL A 55 -4.31 1.69 -1.00
CA VAL A 55 -3.75 0.91 -2.10
C VAL A 55 -2.55 0.12 -1.59
N ILE A 56 -2.54 -1.18 -1.84
CA ILE A 56 -1.44 -2.09 -1.51
C ILE A 56 -0.99 -2.77 -2.80
N GLN A 57 0.29 -2.63 -3.12
CA GLN A 57 0.91 -3.29 -4.25
C GLN A 57 2.08 -4.13 -3.76
N MET A 58 2.07 -5.40 -4.10
CA MET A 58 3.15 -6.33 -3.76
C MET A 58 3.53 -7.12 -5.00
N ARG A 59 4.82 -7.33 -5.18
CA ARG A 59 5.38 -8.24 -6.17
C ARG A 59 6.66 -8.87 -5.65
N ASP A 60 7.17 -9.87 -6.35
CA ASP A 60 8.51 -10.38 -6.11
C ASP A 60 9.54 -9.24 -6.02
N SER A 61 10.42 -9.31 -5.04
CA SER A 61 11.54 -8.38 -4.92
C SER A 61 12.64 -8.74 -5.91
N VAL A 62 13.25 -7.74 -6.53
CA VAL A 62 14.39 -7.90 -7.44
C VAL A 62 15.59 -7.08 -6.96
N ASN A 63 16.80 -7.47 -7.37
CA ASN A 63 18.04 -6.78 -6.96
C ASN A 63 18.05 -5.26 -7.26
N ALA A 64 17.29 -4.81 -8.26
CA ALA A 64 17.19 -3.39 -8.60
C ALA A 64 16.42 -2.57 -7.54
N ASP A 65 15.49 -3.19 -6.80
CA ASP A 65 14.64 -2.50 -5.83
C ASP A 65 15.42 -1.91 -4.67
N GLN A 66 16.47 -2.61 -4.25
CA GLN A 66 17.40 -2.15 -3.21
C GLN A 66 18.09 -0.84 -3.57
N LYS A 67 18.11 -0.48 -4.86
CA LYS A 67 18.74 0.74 -5.38
C LYS A 67 17.75 1.90 -5.55
N SER A 68 16.46 1.67 -5.30
CA SER A 68 15.38 2.64 -5.53
C SER A 68 14.53 2.86 -4.27
N PRO A 69 15.12 3.29 -3.14
CA PRO A 69 14.35 3.61 -1.94
C PRO A 69 13.47 4.85 -2.15
N LEU A 70 12.42 4.99 -1.33
CA LEU A 70 11.41 6.05 -1.44
C LEU A 70 12.03 7.45 -1.37
N THR A 71 13.10 7.60 -0.58
CA THR A 71 13.87 8.84 -0.47
C THR A 71 14.47 9.30 -1.80
N LYS A 72 14.81 8.40 -2.73
CA LYS A 72 15.28 8.78 -4.07
C LYS A 72 14.16 9.31 -4.97
N THR A 73 12.94 8.79 -4.81
CA THR A 73 11.76 9.25 -5.56
C THR A 73 11.09 10.46 -4.91
N LEU A 74 11.62 10.94 -3.78
CA LEU A 74 11.03 12.06 -3.04
C LEU A 74 10.91 13.36 -3.84
N PRO A 75 11.88 13.77 -4.69
CA PRO A 75 11.71 14.94 -5.55
C PRO A 75 10.50 14.82 -6.49
N GLU A 76 10.27 13.64 -7.06
CA GLU A 76 9.12 13.37 -7.93
C GLU A 76 7.80 13.41 -7.15
N LEU A 77 7.78 12.83 -5.94
CA LEU A 77 6.62 12.91 -5.04
C LEU A 77 6.31 14.35 -4.66
N ARG A 78 7.32 15.16 -4.33
CA ARG A 78 7.14 16.59 -4.01
C ARG A 78 6.58 17.36 -5.20
N ALA A 79 7.13 17.16 -6.39
CA ALA A 79 6.61 17.78 -7.62
C ALA A 79 5.14 17.38 -7.89
N LYS A 80 4.77 16.12 -7.60
CA LYS A 80 3.37 15.68 -7.66
C LYS A 80 2.50 16.37 -6.61
N MET A 81 2.98 16.56 -5.38
CA MET A 81 2.23 17.28 -4.35
C MET A 81 2.08 18.77 -4.71
N ASP A 82 3.10 19.38 -5.31
CA ASP A 82 3.04 20.75 -5.83
C ASP A 82 1.92 20.90 -6.88
N GLN A 83 1.84 19.95 -7.82
CA GLN A 83 0.78 19.92 -8.85
C GLN A 83 -0.61 19.75 -8.24
N VAL A 84 -0.76 18.90 -7.22
CA VAL A 84 -2.06 18.59 -6.61
C VAL A 84 -2.54 19.71 -5.68
N SER A 85 -1.64 20.40 -4.96
CA SER A 85 -2.00 21.38 -3.94
C SER A 85 -1.72 22.83 -4.31
N GLY A 86 -1.33 23.11 -5.56
CA GLY A 86 -0.86 24.43 -5.95
C GLY A 86 0.35 24.89 -5.13
N GLY A 87 1.20 23.95 -4.72
CA GLY A 87 2.38 24.21 -3.87
C GLY A 87 2.11 24.31 -2.37
N SER A 88 0.89 24.07 -1.89
CA SER A 88 0.54 24.13 -0.46
C SER A 88 0.47 22.74 0.19
N TYR A 89 1.63 22.21 0.55
CA TYR A 89 1.73 20.98 1.36
C TYR A 89 2.74 21.08 2.50
N ARG A 90 2.60 20.18 3.46
CA ARG A 90 3.52 19.99 4.59
C ARG A 90 3.87 18.52 4.72
N ILE A 91 5.14 18.23 4.99
CA ILE A 91 5.57 16.87 5.34
C ILE A 91 5.29 16.65 6.82
N LEU A 92 4.46 15.67 7.14
CA LEU A 92 4.12 15.29 8.52
C LEU A 92 5.18 14.36 9.12
N ARG A 93 5.66 13.40 8.32
CA ARG A 93 6.65 12.41 8.72
C ARG A 93 7.40 11.92 7.49
N GLN A 94 8.70 11.71 7.64
CA GLN A 94 9.56 11.13 6.62
C GLN A 94 10.66 10.35 7.32
N GLY A 95 10.88 9.09 6.93
CA GLY A 95 11.95 8.31 7.53
C GLY A 95 11.85 6.82 7.27
N LYS A 96 12.73 6.07 7.96
CA LYS A 96 12.77 4.62 7.94
C LYS A 96 11.85 4.03 9.01
N ARG A 97 11.28 2.86 8.73
CA ARG A 97 10.54 2.04 9.71
C ARG A 97 10.58 0.57 9.31
N THR A 98 10.13 -0.30 10.21
CA THR A 98 9.91 -1.71 9.92
C THR A 98 8.41 -1.96 9.73
N VAL A 99 8.05 -2.75 8.71
CA VAL A 99 6.67 -3.21 8.46
C VAL A 99 6.70 -4.68 8.09
N ALA A 100 5.90 -5.50 8.77
CA ALA A 100 5.85 -6.96 8.56
C ALA A 100 7.24 -7.65 8.55
N GLY A 101 8.21 -7.13 9.32
CA GLY A 101 9.59 -7.65 9.36
C GLY A 101 10.49 -7.23 8.18
N MET A 102 10.05 -6.28 7.37
CA MET A 102 10.81 -5.68 6.27
C MET A 102 11.23 -4.25 6.61
N ASP A 103 12.44 -3.87 6.19
CA ASP A 103 12.87 -2.48 6.21
C ASP A 103 12.12 -1.69 5.14
N ALA A 104 11.58 -0.54 5.53
CA ALA A 104 10.79 0.33 4.68
C ALA A 104 11.12 1.79 4.91
N GLU A 105 10.75 2.62 3.95
CA GLU A 105 10.74 4.07 4.06
C GLU A 105 9.32 4.58 3.90
N GLU A 106 8.99 5.67 4.59
CA GLU A 106 7.72 6.35 4.43
C GLU A 106 7.89 7.87 4.24
N VAL A 107 6.89 8.46 3.59
CA VAL A 107 6.70 9.91 3.55
C VAL A 107 5.20 10.22 3.59
N LEU A 108 4.83 11.13 4.49
CA LEU A 108 3.45 11.48 4.80
C LEU A 108 3.24 12.96 4.53
N PHE A 109 2.34 13.30 3.60
CA PHE A 109 2.02 14.68 3.26
C PHE A 109 0.63 15.06 3.77
N ALA A 110 0.50 16.28 4.28
CA ALA A 110 -0.76 17.01 4.41
C ALA A 110 -0.81 18.09 3.34
N LEU A 111 -1.92 18.15 2.60
CA LEU A 111 -2.13 19.08 1.50
C LEU A 111 -3.36 19.94 1.82
N LYS A 112 -3.30 21.20 1.41
CA LYS A 112 -4.44 22.12 1.54
C LYS A 112 -4.73 22.79 0.21
N GLU A 113 -5.94 22.59 -0.30
CA GLU A 113 -6.43 23.18 -1.54
C GLU A 113 -7.73 23.94 -1.23
N GLY A 114 -7.63 25.25 -0.99
CA GLY A 114 -8.76 26.04 -0.49
C GLY A 114 -9.29 25.50 0.85
N GLU A 115 -10.54 25.06 0.86
CA GLU A 115 -11.21 24.45 2.01
C GLU A 115 -10.94 22.94 2.17
N ILE A 116 -10.33 22.31 1.15
CA ILE A 116 -10.10 20.87 1.13
C ILE A 116 -8.76 20.56 1.79
N THR A 117 -8.82 19.86 2.93
CA THR A 117 -7.64 19.22 3.54
C THR A 117 -7.56 17.77 3.07
N SER A 118 -6.38 17.33 2.64
CA SER A 118 -6.14 15.94 2.24
C SER A 118 -4.79 15.40 2.73
N TYR A 119 -4.70 14.08 2.87
CA TYR A 119 -3.49 13.38 3.28
C TYR A 119 -3.06 12.39 2.20
N ARG A 120 -1.75 12.35 1.94
CA ARG A 120 -1.11 11.47 0.94
C ARG A 120 0.06 10.77 1.60
N PHE A 121 -0.15 9.53 2.01
CA PHE A 121 0.82 8.76 2.77
C PHE A 121 1.37 7.64 1.91
N TYR A 122 2.68 7.49 1.90
CA TYR A 122 3.40 6.54 1.07
C TYR A 122 4.36 5.72 1.92
N LEU A 123 4.41 4.42 1.67
CA LEU A 123 5.43 3.52 2.17
C LEU A 123 5.99 2.67 1.03
N LEU A 124 7.29 2.43 1.06
CA LEU A 124 7.97 1.51 0.17
C LEU A 124 8.93 0.63 0.97
N ALA A 125 8.74 -0.68 0.86
CA ALA A 125 9.69 -1.70 1.29
C ALA A 125 10.30 -2.35 0.04
N PRO A 126 11.61 -2.25 -0.21
CA PRO A 126 12.26 -2.89 -1.35
C PRO A 126 12.13 -4.42 -1.36
N GLY A 127 11.88 -5.04 -0.20
CA GLY A 127 11.80 -6.50 -0.04
C GLY A 127 13.18 -7.16 0.08
N ASP A 128 13.22 -8.47 -0.14
CA ASP A 128 14.44 -9.28 -0.20
C ASP A 128 14.33 -10.29 -1.37
N PRO A 129 15.14 -10.17 -2.43
CA PRO A 129 15.04 -11.03 -3.62
C PRO A 129 15.40 -12.49 -3.35
N SER A 130 15.94 -12.82 -2.18
CA SER A 130 16.25 -14.20 -1.79
C SER A 130 15.07 -14.98 -1.22
N THR A 131 13.92 -14.32 -0.98
CA THR A 131 12.76 -14.95 -0.34
C THR A 131 11.40 -14.38 -0.77
N LEU A 132 10.41 -15.25 -0.95
CA LEU A 132 9.01 -14.85 -1.17
C LEU A 132 8.36 -14.23 0.08
N ALA A 133 8.96 -14.42 1.26
CA ALA A 133 8.44 -13.91 2.53
C ALA A 133 8.57 -12.39 2.68
N LYS A 134 9.40 -11.74 1.85
CA LYS A 134 9.68 -10.31 1.90
C LYS A 134 9.56 -9.70 0.49
N PRO A 135 8.34 -9.58 -0.04
CA PRO A 135 8.11 -9.02 -1.37
C PRO A 135 8.45 -7.52 -1.41
N HIS A 136 8.69 -7.01 -2.62
CA HIS A 136 8.66 -5.57 -2.83
C HIS A 136 7.25 -5.06 -2.58
N THR A 137 7.09 -4.13 -1.63
CA THR A 137 5.78 -3.70 -1.12
C THR A 137 5.65 -2.18 -1.18
N ALA A 138 4.64 -1.67 -1.88
CA ALA A 138 4.27 -0.27 -1.89
C ALA A 138 2.86 -0.10 -1.32
N ILE A 139 2.69 0.83 -0.38
CA ILE A 139 1.41 1.11 0.29
C ILE A 139 1.12 2.61 0.17
N GLN A 140 -0.11 2.93 -0.20
CA GLN A 140 -0.60 4.31 -0.27
C GLN A 140 -1.88 4.44 0.55
N LEU A 141 -1.95 5.47 1.39
CA LEU A 141 -3.19 5.89 2.03
C LEU A 141 -3.52 7.31 1.56
N LEU A 142 -4.65 7.45 0.89
CA LEU A 142 -5.13 8.69 0.29
C LEU A 142 -6.44 9.07 0.99
N LEU A 143 -6.45 10.19 1.71
CA LEU A 143 -7.61 10.69 2.42
C LEU A 143 -7.94 12.10 1.93
N GLY A 144 -9.16 12.32 1.46
CA GLY A 144 -9.60 13.53 0.80
C GLY A 144 -9.03 13.71 -0.61
N ALA A 145 -9.81 14.26 -1.52
CA ALA A 145 -9.39 14.64 -2.87
C ALA A 145 -10.40 15.63 -3.46
N SER A 146 -9.91 16.67 -4.14
CA SER A 146 -10.76 17.55 -4.93
C SER A 146 -11.47 16.76 -6.02
N SER A 147 -12.78 17.00 -6.16
CA SER A 147 -13.64 16.36 -7.15
C SER A 147 -14.73 17.35 -7.56
N PRO A 148 -15.04 17.47 -8.86
CA PRO A 148 -16.12 18.35 -9.33
C PRO A 148 -17.51 17.89 -8.84
N ASP A 149 -17.65 16.62 -8.48
CA ASP A 149 -18.92 16.01 -8.09
C ASP A 149 -19.20 16.07 -6.58
N LEU A 150 -18.25 16.59 -5.78
CA LEU A 150 -18.33 16.63 -4.32
C LEU A 150 -18.25 18.05 -3.79
N LYS A 151 -18.99 18.32 -2.71
CA LYS A 151 -18.78 19.56 -1.95
C LYS A 151 -17.45 19.52 -1.20
N PRO A 152 -16.85 20.67 -0.83
CA PRO A 152 -15.58 20.68 -0.08
C PRO A 152 -15.60 19.84 1.20
N GLU A 153 -16.71 19.85 1.93
CA GLU A 153 -16.94 19.06 3.15
C GLU A 153 -16.94 17.55 2.92
N GLU A 154 -17.32 17.09 1.73
CA GLU A 154 -17.33 15.67 1.33
C GLU A 154 -15.98 15.26 0.72
N ALA A 155 -15.36 16.18 -0.01
CA ALA A 155 -14.07 16.05 -0.68
C ALA A 155 -12.88 16.06 0.29
N THR A 156 -12.98 16.76 1.43
CA THR A 156 -11.91 16.77 2.44
C THR A 156 -11.76 15.41 3.13
N SER A 157 -10.60 15.16 3.73
CA SER A 157 -10.32 13.98 4.54
C SER A 157 -11.43 13.73 5.56
N PRO A 158 -11.91 12.48 5.72
CA PRO A 158 -12.94 12.15 6.70
C PRO A 158 -12.46 12.21 8.15
N VAL A 159 -11.14 12.33 8.35
CA VAL A 159 -10.48 12.43 9.66
C VAL A 159 -9.50 13.61 9.66
N ASP A 160 -9.16 14.10 10.84
CA ASP A 160 -8.13 15.11 11.03
C ASP A 160 -6.70 14.51 10.94
N GLU A 161 -5.68 15.34 11.19
CA GLU A 161 -4.28 14.93 11.07
C GLU A 161 -3.92 13.79 12.03
N ALA A 162 -4.43 13.85 13.27
CA ALA A 162 -4.21 12.81 14.27
C ALA A 162 -4.86 11.49 13.87
N GLY A 163 -6.12 11.54 13.42
CA GLY A 163 -6.85 10.36 12.94
C GLY A 163 -6.23 9.76 11.67
N ALA A 164 -5.70 10.59 10.76
CA ALA A 164 -4.98 10.11 9.57
C ALA A 164 -3.71 9.35 9.96
N LEU A 165 -2.88 9.92 10.84
CA LEU A 165 -1.67 9.28 11.35
C LEU A 165 -1.98 7.98 12.11
N GLN A 166 -3.03 8.00 12.95
CA GLN A 166 -3.47 6.81 13.68
C GLN A 166 -3.91 5.70 12.71
N THR A 167 -4.73 6.04 11.71
CA THR A 167 -5.20 5.07 10.70
C THR A 167 -4.02 4.42 9.98
N TRP A 168 -3.03 5.22 9.60
CA TRP A 168 -1.81 4.76 8.95
C TRP A 168 -1.00 3.80 9.82
N ASP A 169 -0.74 4.17 11.07
CA ASP A 169 0.05 3.34 11.98
C ASP A 169 -0.69 2.07 12.38
N THR A 170 -2.01 2.12 12.62
CA THR A 170 -2.83 0.94 12.88
C THR A 170 -2.80 -0.03 11.69
N LEU A 171 -2.94 0.48 10.47
CA LEU A 171 -2.87 -0.33 9.27
C LEU A 171 -1.51 -1.04 9.17
N LEU A 172 -0.41 -0.28 9.19
CA LEU A 172 0.93 -0.85 9.00
C LEU A 172 1.30 -1.84 10.10
N ASN A 173 0.88 -1.58 11.35
CA ASN A 173 1.12 -2.48 12.49
C ASN A 173 0.28 -3.76 12.43
N SER A 174 -0.78 -3.82 11.61
CA SER A 174 -1.57 -5.03 11.41
C SER A 174 -0.96 -5.99 10.39
N LEU A 175 -0.06 -5.49 9.53
CA LEU A 175 0.55 -6.27 8.45
C LEU A 175 1.58 -7.25 9.00
N ARG A 176 1.43 -8.50 8.57
CA ARG A 176 2.34 -9.60 8.91
C ARG A 176 2.34 -10.64 7.81
N LEU A 177 3.44 -11.37 7.69
CA LEU A 177 3.47 -12.60 6.90
C LEU A 177 2.41 -13.57 7.45
N ARG A 178 1.64 -14.17 6.55
CA ARG A 178 0.64 -15.18 6.93
C ARG A 178 1.35 -16.39 7.55
N PRO A 179 0.86 -16.96 8.66
CA PRO A 179 1.36 -18.23 9.16
C PRO A 179 1.34 -19.31 8.07
N GLY A 180 2.47 -19.98 7.85
CA GLY A 180 2.62 -21.02 6.82
C GLY A 180 2.68 -20.49 5.38
N ALA A 181 2.90 -19.19 5.15
CA ALA A 181 2.97 -18.62 3.79
C ALA A 181 4.05 -19.25 2.90
N VAL A 182 5.23 -19.52 3.48
CA VAL A 182 6.42 -20.08 2.83
C VAL A 182 6.85 -21.37 3.48
#